data_AF-A0A975CX74-F1
#
_entry.id   AF-A0A975CX74-F1
#
_cell.length_a   1.000
_cell.length_b   1.000
_cell.length_c   1.000
_cell.angle_alpha   90.00
_cell.angle_beta   90.00
_cell.angle_gamma   90.00
#
_symmetry.space_group_name_H-M   'P 1'
#
loop_
_entity.id
_entity.type
_entity.pdbx_description
1 polymer ?
#
loop_
_entity_poly.entity_id
_entity_poly.type
_entity_poly.pdbx_seq_one_letter_code
_entity_poly.pdbx_strand_id
1 'polypeptide(L)'
;MYKKQVAFQKIVCFAALIAGALFFVYSLGIMTDLYDTLYSMIPNPNNLDSAKVSGARIYYDMQPFNRTLLRASIGMIVLACLLFITNTHSRRKYYAGNAAATFINAAAELFMAVWCHIQVSAFRSQYLSTVDFAALEKRLSRYGTYTDSTFWFDIHYVVCILAVATAILLIVNFIWKKRMMRGEKELLASSGKAVSA
;
A
#
# COMPACT_ATOMS: atom_id res chain seq x y z
N MET A 1 -18.90 25.66 5.64
CA MET A 1 -17.53 25.13 5.89
C MET A 1 -17.53 23.66 6.33
N TYR A 2 -18.31 23.27 7.35
CA TYR A 2 -18.37 21.88 7.83
C TYR A 2 -18.78 20.83 6.79
N LYS A 3 -19.76 21.11 5.94
CA LYS A 3 -20.17 20.17 4.87
C LYS A 3 -19.00 19.82 3.93
N LYS A 4 -18.15 20.81 3.59
CA LYS A 4 -16.95 20.60 2.75
C LYS A 4 -15.91 19.73 3.46
N GLN A 5 -15.65 19.98 4.74
CA GLN A 5 -14.71 19.18 5.52
C GLN A 5 -15.20 17.74 5.70
N VAL A 6 -16.48 17.51 5.99
CA VAL A 6 -17.04 16.15 6.12
C VAL A 6 -17.02 15.40 4.78
N ALA A 7 -17.30 16.08 3.67
CA ALA A 7 -17.18 15.49 2.34
C ALA A 7 -15.72 15.12 2.02
N PHE A 8 -14.77 16.02 2.28
CA PHE A 8 -13.35 15.75 2.12
C PHE A 8 -12.91 14.55 2.97
N GLN A 9 -13.35 14.49 4.22
CA GLN A 9 -13.03 13.39 5.12
C GLN A 9 -13.55 12.04 4.62
N LYS A 10 -14.76 12.00 4.04
CA LYS A 10 -15.27 10.78 3.39
C LYS A 10 -14.36 10.34 2.25
N ILE A 11 -13.98 11.27 1.38
CA ILE A 11 -13.06 11.00 0.25
C ILE A 11 -11.74 10.42 0.76
N VAL A 12 -11.14 11.03 1.80
CA VAL A 12 -9.87 10.56 2.36
C VAL A 12 -10.01 9.17 3.02
N CYS A 13 -11.11 8.89 3.72
CA CYS A 13 -11.38 7.56 4.27
C CYS A 13 -11.52 6.50 3.16
N PHE A 14 -12.19 6.84 2.05
CA PHE A 14 -12.26 5.96 0.89
C PHE A 14 -10.90 5.79 0.19
N ALA A 15 -10.09 6.85 0.12
CA ALA A 15 -8.74 6.77 -0.42
C ALA A 15 -7.87 5.77 0.34
N ALA A 16 -7.98 5.71 1.68
CA ALA A 16 -7.28 4.71 2.50
C ALA A 16 -7.73 3.27 2.17
N LEU A 17 -9.03 3.07 1.99
CA LEU A 17 -9.54 1.76 1.58
C LEU A 17 -9.02 1.37 0.18
N ILE A 18 -9.00 2.32 -0.75
CA ILE A 18 -8.50 2.11 -2.12
C ILE A 18 -6.99 1.83 -2.10
N ALA A 19 -6.20 2.54 -1.28
CA ALA A 19 -4.77 2.30 -1.16
C ALA A 19 -4.47 0.87 -0.68
N GLY A 20 -5.16 0.41 0.37
CA GLY A 20 -5.07 -0.98 0.82
C GLY A 20 -5.48 -1.99 -0.27
N ALA A 21 -6.58 -1.73 -0.99
CA ALA A 21 -7.03 -2.58 -2.09
C ALA A 21 -6.04 -2.62 -3.26
N LEU A 22 -5.36 -1.51 -3.57
CA LEU A 22 -4.34 -1.46 -4.62
C LEU A 22 -3.08 -2.25 -4.22
N PHE A 23 -2.65 -2.17 -2.96
CA PHE A 23 -1.59 -3.05 -2.46
C PHE A 23 -1.97 -4.53 -2.57
N PHE A 24 -3.23 -4.86 -2.31
CA PHE A 24 -3.74 -6.23 -2.45
C PHE A 24 -3.66 -6.69 -3.91
N VAL A 25 -4.23 -5.93 -4.84
CA VAL A 25 -4.16 -6.25 -6.28
C VAL A 25 -2.72 -6.31 -6.76
N TYR A 26 -1.87 -5.38 -6.33
CA TYR A 26 -0.45 -5.36 -6.66
C TYR A 26 0.27 -6.63 -6.18
N SER A 27 -0.01 -7.11 -4.97
CA SER A 27 0.57 -8.36 -4.46
C SER A 27 0.14 -9.61 -5.25
N LEU A 28 -1.03 -9.58 -5.90
CA LEU A 28 -1.45 -10.65 -6.79
C LEU A 28 -0.72 -10.58 -8.14
N GLY A 29 -0.38 -9.38 -8.61
CA GLY A 29 0.24 -9.15 -9.91
C GLY A 29 1.77 -9.27 -9.93
N ILE A 30 2.49 -8.78 -8.90
CA ILE A 30 3.95 -8.64 -8.94
C ILE A 30 4.72 -9.94 -9.26
N MET A 31 4.12 -11.09 -8.97
CA MET A 31 4.74 -12.39 -9.21
C MET A 31 4.35 -13.05 -10.53
N THR A 32 3.38 -12.53 -11.30
CA THR A 32 2.86 -13.22 -12.50
C THR A 32 3.91 -13.34 -13.57
N ASP A 33 4.53 -12.21 -13.94
CA ASP A 33 5.50 -12.17 -15.04
C ASP A 33 6.77 -12.97 -14.67
N LEU A 34 7.18 -12.90 -13.40
CA LEU A 34 8.30 -13.67 -12.87
C LEU A 34 8.00 -15.17 -12.82
N TYR A 35 6.75 -15.55 -12.53
CA TYR A 35 6.32 -16.94 -12.59
C TYR A 35 6.40 -17.48 -14.01
N ASP A 36 5.82 -16.77 -14.98
CA ASP A 36 5.76 -17.22 -16.37
C ASP A 36 7.16 -17.36 -16.99
N THR A 37 8.10 -16.49 -16.61
CA THR A 37 9.47 -16.49 -17.17
C THR A 37 10.49 -17.31 -16.39
N LEU A 38 10.51 -17.22 -15.07
CA LEU A 38 11.63 -17.73 -14.26
C LEU A 38 11.33 -19.03 -13.54
N TYR A 39 10.06 -19.38 -13.31
CA TYR A 39 9.70 -20.60 -12.58
C TYR A 39 10.29 -21.86 -13.22
N SER A 40 10.14 -22.00 -14.54
CA SER A 40 10.62 -23.18 -15.30
C SER A 40 12.15 -23.22 -15.48
N MET A 41 12.86 -22.18 -15.03
CA MET A 41 14.32 -22.13 -15.08
C MET A 41 14.96 -22.88 -13.90
N ILE A 42 14.22 -23.18 -12.84
CA ILE A 42 14.69 -23.99 -11.71
C ILE A 42 13.95 -25.34 -11.75
N PRO A 43 14.58 -26.41 -12.29
CA PRO A 43 13.93 -27.70 -12.47
C PRO A 43 13.64 -28.42 -11.14
N ASN A 44 14.44 -28.16 -10.10
CA ASN A 44 14.22 -28.74 -8.78
C ASN A 44 13.97 -27.64 -7.74
N PRO A 45 12.72 -27.44 -7.27
CA PRO A 45 12.40 -26.42 -6.29
C PRO A 45 13.04 -26.67 -4.91
N ASN A 46 13.51 -27.89 -4.63
CA ASN A 46 14.26 -28.21 -3.40
C ASN A 46 15.75 -27.87 -3.50
N ASN A 47 16.24 -27.52 -4.70
CA ASN A 47 17.62 -27.08 -4.92
C ASN A 47 17.63 -25.85 -5.84
N LEU A 48 17.56 -24.66 -5.25
CA LEU A 48 17.50 -23.38 -5.97
C LEU A 48 18.78 -23.07 -6.77
N ASP A 49 19.90 -23.72 -6.44
CA ASP A 49 21.17 -23.54 -7.15
C ASP A 49 21.22 -24.37 -8.46
N SER A 50 20.20 -25.19 -8.73
CA SER A 50 20.03 -25.91 -10.00
C SER A 50 19.50 -25.04 -11.15
N ALA A 51 19.50 -23.72 -10.97
CA ALA A 51 18.99 -22.76 -11.93
C ALA A 51 19.70 -22.90 -13.29
N LYS A 52 18.91 -23.08 -14.36
CA LYS A 52 19.39 -23.20 -15.73
C LYS A 52 19.75 -21.85 -16.36
N VAL A 53 19.34 -20.76 -15.72
CA VAL A 53 19.63 -19.38 -16.09
C VAL A 53 20.07 -18.65 -14.83
N SER A 54 21.18 -17.92 -14.91
CA SER A 54 21.67 -17.10 -13.80
C SER A 54 20.59 -16.09 -13.37
N GLY A 55 20.49 -15.84 -12.07
CA GLY A 55 19.52 -14.89 -11.52
C GLY A 55 18.07 -15.39 -11.42
N ALA A 56 17.71 -16.54 -12.01
CA ALA A 56 16.34 -17.06 -11.97
C ALA A 56 15.82 -17.34 -10.54
N ARG A 57 16.72 -17.49 -9.57
CA ARG A 57 16.42 -17.66 -8.15
C ARG A 57 15.58 -16.50 -7.58
N ILE A 58 15.67 -15.31 -8.15
CA ILE A 58 14.93 -14.13 -7.68
C ILE A 58 13.42 -14.38 -7.55
N TYR A 59 12.83 -15.19 -8.44
CA TYR A 59 11.42 -15.57 -8.34
C TYR A 59 11.08 -16.23 -6.98
N TYR A 60 11.95 -17.13 -6.49
CA TYR A 60 11.76 -17.79 -5.20
C TYR A 60 12.09 -16.87 -4.03
N ASP A 61 13.14 -16.04 -4.15
CA ASP A 61 13.54 -15.08 -3.12
C ASP A 61 12.44 -14.03 -2.87
N MET A 62 11.64 -13.69 -3.89
CA MET A 62 10.50 -12.77 -3.77
C MET A 62 9.25 -13.38 -3.15
N GLN A 63 9.08 -14.71 -3.09
CA GLN A 63 7.85 -15.33 -2.58
C GLN A 63 7.55 -14.99 -1.10
N PRO A 64 8.53 -15.06 -0.16
CA PRO A 64 8.28 -14.70 1.23
C PRO A 64 7.87 -13.23 1.38
N PHE A 65 8.49 -12.35 0.59
CA PHE A 65 8.11 -10.95 0.52
C PHE A 65 6.66 -10.80 0.03
N ASN A 66 6.31 -11.40 -1.11
CA ASN A 66 4.97 -11.25 -1.66
C ASN A 66 3.87 -11.82 -0.75
N ARG A 67 4.15 -12.95 -0.08
CA ARG A 67 3.24 -13.51 0.94
C ARG A 67 3.02 -12.55 2.10
N THR A 68 4.06 -11.84 2.53
CA THR A 68 3.98 -10.84 3.59
C THR A 68 3.22 -9.61 3.11
N LEU A 69 3.50 -9.14 1.89
CA LEU A 69 2.81 -8.02 1.25
C LEU A 69 1.30 -8.28 1.13
N LEU A 70 0.91 -9.47 0.67
CA LEU A 70 -0.49 -9.90 0.57
C LEU A 70 -1.18 -9.84 1.94
N ARG A 71 -0.59 -10.45 2.99
CA ARG A 71 -1.16 -10.42 4.35
C ARG A 71 -1.26 -9.01 4.90
N ALA A 72 -0.23 -8.19 4.69
CA ALA A 72 -0.20 -6.82 5.16
C ALA A 72 -1.25 -5.95 4.45
N SER A 73 -1.47 -6.13 3.15
CA SER A 73 -2.51 -5.43 2.37
C SER A 73 -3.93 -5.73 2.87
N ILE A 74 -4.21 -6.99 3.23
CA ILE A 74 -5.46 -7.37 3.91
C ILE A 74 -5.58 -6.63 5.25
N GLY A 75 -4.50 -6.58 6.02
CA GLY A 75 -4.42 -5.79 7.25
C GLY A 75 -4.73 -4.30 7.02
N MET A 76 -4.18 -3.69 5.97
CA MET A 76 -4.47 -2.30 5.60
C MET A 76 -5.95 -2.09 5.28
N ILE A 77 -6.57 -2.98 4.51
CA ILE A 77 -8.02 -2.92 4.22
C ILE A 77 -8.83 -2.97 5.52
N VAL A 78 -8.50 -3.87 6.43
CA VAL A 78 -9.16 -3.99 7.74
C VAL A 78 -8.97 -2.72 8.58
N LEU A 79 -7.76 -2.15 8.61
CA LEU A 79 -7.49 -0.89 9.29
C LEU A 79 -8.29 0.26 8.67
N ALA A 80 -8.40 0.33 7.34
CA ALA A 80 -9.18 1.35 6.66
C ALA A 80 -10.67 1.24 7.03
N CYS A 81 -11.21 0.02 7.16
CA CYS A 81 -12.56 -0.21 7.66
C CYS A 81 -12.78 0.38 9.06
N LEU A 82 -11.76 0.38 9.95
CA LEU A 82 -11.88 1.02 11.27
C LEU A 82 -12.17 2.52 11.19
N LEU A 83 -11.73 3.22 10.13
CA LEU A 83 -12.08 4.64 9.93
C LEU A 83 -13.59 4.82 9.75
N PHE A 84 -14.26 3.85 9.11
CA PHE A 84 -15.71 3.86 8.93
C PHE A 84 -16.44 3.45 10.20
N ILE A 85 -16.00 2.39 10.87
CA ILE A 85 -16.59 1.89 12.12
C ILE A 85 -16.51 2.94 13.23
N THR A 86 -15.38 3.63 13.36
CA THR A 86 -15.21 4.73 14.31
C THR A 86 -15.96 6.00 13.89
N ASN A 87 -16.72 5.98 12.80
CA ASN A 87 -17.45 7.14 12.28
C ASN A 87 -16.54 8.36 12.05
N THR A 88 -15.30 8.12 11.65
CA THR A 88 -14.33 9.20 11.36
C THR A 88 -14.90 10.14 10.30
N HIS A 89 -15.62 9.60 9.33
CA HIS A 89 -16.32 10.31 8.26
C HIS A 89 -17.59 11.11 8.68
N SER A 90 -17.94 11.17 9.97
CA SER A 90 -19.13 11.85 10.48
C SER A 90 -18.80 13.14 11.26
N ARG A 91 -19.78 14.05 11.39
CA ARG A 91 -19.64 15.34 12.10
C ARG A 91 -19.44 15.22 13.61
N ARG A 92 -19.63 14.04 14.21
CA ARG A 92 -19.50 13.84 15.67
C ARG A 92 -18.12 14.29 16.19
N LYS A 93 -18.05 14.72 17.46
CA LYS A 93 -16.80 15.08 18.15
C LYS A 93 -15.79 13.93 17.94
N TYR A 94 -14.52 14.24 17.66
CA TYR A 94 -13.47 13.20 17.62
C TYR A 94 -13.32 12.62 19.02
N TYR A 95 -13.83 11.42 19.23
CA TYR A 95 -13.49 10.60 20.38
C TYR A 95 -12.07 10.05 20.20
N ALA A 96 -11.46 9.60 21.29
CA ALA A 96 -10.12 9.03 21.27
C ALA A 96 -9.98 7.92 20.20
N GLY A 97 -11.02 7.11 20.00
CA GLY A 97 -11.06 6.06 18.98
C GLY A 97 -10.90 6.56 17.54
N ASN A 98 -11.52 7.68 17.18
CA ASN A 98 -11.38 8.26 15.83
C ASN A 98 -9.95 8.76 15.58
N ALA A 99 -9.35 9.38 16.61
CA ALA A 99 -7.98 9.87 16.52
C ALA A 99 -7.03 8.68 16.36
N ALA A 100 -7.16 7.67 17.23
CA ALA A 100 -6.38 6.44 17.16
C ALA A 100 -6.52 5.77 15.80
N ALA A 101 -7.74 5.57 15.29
CA ALA A 101 -7.96 4.97 13.97
C ALA A 101 -7.29 5.76 12.85
N THR A 102 -7.34 7.09 12.90
CA THR A 102 -6.69 7.97 11.91
C THR A 102 -5.17 7.82 11.93
N PHE A 103 -4.55 7.88 13.12
CA PHE A 103 -3.09 7.77 13.26
C PHE A 103 -2.58 6.37 12.96
N ILE A 104 -3.28 5.32 13.39
CA ILE A 104 -2.93 3.93 13.09
C ILE A 104 -2.98 3.69 11.58
N ASN A 105 -4.01 4.18 10.89
CA ASN A 105 -4.08 4.06 9.42
C ASN A 105 -2.95 4.83 8.74
N ALA A 106 -2.75 6.11 9.09
CA ALA A 106 -1.69 6.90 8.48
C ALA A 106 -0.30 6.28 8.69
N ALA A 107 -0.03 5.74 9.89
CA ALA A 107 1.22 5.05 10.19
C ALA A 107 1.36 3.75 9.37
N ALA A 108 0.30 2.95 9.27
CA ALA A 108 0.30 1.72 8.48
C ALA A 108 0.54 1.99 6.99
N GLU A 109 -0.18 2.96 6.40
CA GLU A 109 -0.01 3.39 5.01
C GLU A 109 1.43 3.84 4.73
N LEU A 110 1.99 4.71 5.59
CA LEU A 110 3.35 5.21 5.43
C LEU A 110 4.40 4.10 5.59
N PHE A 111 4.26 3.26 6.62
CA PHE A 111 5.16 2.13 6.84
C PHE A 111 5.15 1.18 5.64
N MET A 112 3.96 0.82 5.16
CA MET A 112 3.80 -0.09 4.04
C MET A 112 4.38 0.47 2.74
N ALA A 113 4.17 1.76 2.46
CA ALA A 113 4.75 2.41 1.29
C ALA A 113 6.28 2.39 1.33
N VAL A 114 6.88 2.77 2.47
CA VAL A 114 8.35 2.78 2.63
C VAL A 114 8.93 1.37 2.55
N TRP A 115 8.36 0.42 3.29
CA TRP A 115 8.82 -0.96 3.32
C TRP A 115 8.70 -1.63 1.94
N CYS A 116 7.56 -1.48 1.27
CA CYS A 116 7.35 -2.02 -0.07
C CYS A 116 8.34 -1.40 -1.07
N HIS A 117 8.52 -0.08 -1.05
CA HIS A 117 9.44 0.59 -1.96
C HIS A 117 10.90 0.11 -1.80
N ILE A 118 11.38 -0.04 -0.58
CA ILE A 118 12.74 -0.55 -0.31
C ILE A 118 12.90 -1.97 -0.88
N GLN A 119 11.97 -2.87 -0.58
CA GLN A 119 12.05 -4.27 -1.02
C GLN A 119 11.93 -4.40 -2.53
N VAL A 120 10.92 -3.78 -3.14
CA VAL A 120 10.70 -3.85 -4.59
C VAL A 120 11.85 -3.21 -5.36
N SER A 121 12.43 -2.11 -4.87
CA SER A 121 13.60 -1.49 -5.51
C SER A 121 14.84 -2.39 -5.45
N ALA A 122 15.05 -3.09 -4.33
CA ALA A 122 16.13 -4.06 -4.19
C ALA A 122 15.94 -5.24 -5.15
N PHE A 123 14.74 -5.81 -5.22
CA PHE A 123 14.42 -6.89 -6.16
C PHE A 123 14.51 -6.44 -7.62
N ARG A 124 14.04 -5.23 -7.96
CA ARG A 124 14.20 -4.67 -9.30
C ARG A 124 15.67 -4.57 -9.69
N SER A 125 16.52 -4.08 -8.78
CA SER A 125 17.97 -4.01 -9.00
C SER A 125 18.56 -5.40 -9.19
N GLN A 126 18.17 -6.39 -8.38
CA GLN A 126 18.62 -7.77 -8.52
C GLN A 126 18.15 -8.38 -9.84
N TYR A 127 16.91 -8.14 -10.26
CA TYR A 127 16.33 -8.64 -11.51
C TYR A 127 17.15 -8.16 -12.70
N LEU A 128 17.41 -6.84 -12.77
CA LEU A 128 18.14 -6.23 -13.88
C LEU A 128 19.64 -6.56 -13.90
N SER A 129 20.25 -6.86 -12.74
CA SER A 129 21.70 -7.08 -12.64
C SER A 129 22.11 -8.55 -12.66
N THR A 130 21.24 -9.47 -12.24
CA THR A 130 21.61 -10.89 -12.06
C THR A 130 20.99 -11.82 -13.08
N VAL A 131 19.85 -11.43 -13.67
CA VAL A 131 19.16 -12.25 -14.68
C VAL A 131 19.87 -12.13 -16.02
N ASP A 132 20.32 -13.26 -16.55
CA ASP A 132 20.85 -13.32 -17.91
C ASP A 132 19.69 -13.37 -18.92
N PHE A 133 19.24 -12.19 -19.34
CA PHE A 133 18.12 -12.04 -20.27
C PHE A 133 18.40 -12.67 -21.65
N ALA A 134 19.66 -12.70 -22.10
CA ALA A 134 20.01 -13.31 -23.38
C ALA A 134 19.90 -14.84 -23.32
N ALA A 135 20.38 -15.45 -22.24
CA ALA A 135 20.18 -16.87 -21.99
C ALA A 135 18.69 -17.22 -21.78
N LEU A 136 17.96 -16.34 -21.10
CA LEU A 136 16.52 -16.50 -20.85
C LEU A 136 15.71 -16.47 -22.16
N GLU A 137 15.94 -15.48 -23.02
CA GLU A 137 15.28 -15.35 -24.33
C GLU A 137 15.57 -16.55 -25.23
N LYS A 138 16.84 -16.95 -25.35
CA LYS A 138 17.25 -18.12 -26.12
C LYS A 138 16.54 -19.40 -25.67
N ARG A 139 16.25 -19.50 -24.38
CA ARG A 139 15.62 -20.68 -23.78
C ARG A 139 14.10 -20.64 -23.91
N LEU A 140 13.47 -19.50 -23.66
CA LEU A 140 12.02 -19.34 -23.72
C LEU A 140 11.48 -19.25 -25.14
N SER A 141 12.28 -18.79 -26.12
CA SER A 141 11.91 -18.77 -27.55
C SER A 141 11.44 -20.12 -28.11
N ARG A 142 11.76 -21.23 -27.44
CA ARG A 142 11.36 -22.59 -27.83
C ARG A 142 10.29 -23.22 -26.92
N TYR A 143 10.07 -22.68 -25.72
CA TYR A 143 9.39 -23.41 -24.65
C TYR A 143 8.44 -22.57 -23.77
N GLY A 144 8.29 -21.26 -24.00
CA GLY A 144 7.39 -20.44 -23.18
C GLY A 144 7.34 -18.96 -23.53
N THR A 145 6.75 -18.18 -22.62
CA THR A 145 6.58 -16.73 -22.77
C THR A 145 7.80 -16.01 -22.22
N TYR A 146 8.53 -15.32 -23.08
CA TYR A 146 9.62 -14.43 -22.67
C TYR A 146 9.10 -13.03 -22.33
N THR A 147 9.58 -12.47 -21.22
CA THR A 147 9.43 -11.05 -20.90
C THR A 147 10.62 -10.57 -20.08
N ASP A 148 11.13 -9.40 -20.42
CA ASP A 148 12.12 -8.60 -19.68
C ASP A 148 11.45 -7.37 -19.04
N SER A 149 10.12 -7.31 -19.06
CA SER A 149 9.33 -6.18 -18.59
C SER A 149 9.55 -5.91 -17.11
N THR A 150 9.82 -4.66 -16.78
CA THR A 150 9.83 -4.14 -15.40
C THR A 150 8.49 -3.56 -14.98
N PHE A 151 7.42 -3.79 -15.74
CA PHE A 151 6.12 -3.15 -15.50
C PHE A 151 5.64 -3.24 -14.05
N TRP A 152 5.63 -4.45 -13.47
CA TRP A 152 5.24 -4.63 -12.06
C TRP A 152 6.23 -3.98 -11.09
N PHE A 153 7.52 -4.00 -11.41
CA PHE A 153 8.51 -3.26 -10.64
C PHE A 153 8.37 -1.75 -10.76
N ASP A 154 7.72 -1.20 -11.79
CA ASP A 154 7.58 0.24 -11.94
C ASP A 154 6.21 0.73 -11.43
N ILE A 155 5.15 -0.08 -11.55
CA ILE A 155 3.81 0.29 -11.04
C ILE A 155 3.78 0.44 -9.52
N HIS A 156 4.71 -0.19 -8.78
CA HIS A 156 4.82 -0.04 -7.33
C HIS A 156 4.97 1.41 -6.89
N TYR A 157 5.61 2.27 -7.70
CA TYR A 157 5.76 3.69 -7.39
C TYR A 157 4.39 4.36 -7.26
N VAL A 158 3.46 4.05 -8.17
CA VAL A 158 2.09 4.60 -8.13
C VAL A 158 1.36 4.15 -6.87
N VAL A 159 1.46 2.85 -6.55
CA VAL A 159 0.83 2.28 -5.34
C VAL A 159 1.39 2.91 -4.06
N CYS A 160 2.71 3.05 -3.97
CA CYS A 160 3.38 3.62 -2.80
C CYS A 160 3.12 5.13 -2.66
N ILE A 161 3.18 5.90 -3.75
CA ILE A 161 2.88 7.35 -3.74
C ILE A 161 1.45 7.60 -3.27
N LEU A 162 0.49 6.81 -3.75
CA LEU A 162 -0.91 6.95 -3.33
C LEU A 162 -1.08 6.69 -1.83
N ALA A 163 -0.42 5.67 -1.30
CA ALA A 163 -0.45 5.36 0.14
C ALA A 163 0.19 6.48 0.98
N VAL A 164 1.35 7.00 0.58
CA VAL A 164 1.98 8.16 1.23
C VAL A 164 1.08 9.39 1.18
N ALA A 165 0.52 9.71 0.02
CA ALA A 165 -0.40 10.82 -0.14
C ALA A 165 -1.62 10.66 0.77
N THR A 166 -2.18 9.45 0.85
CA THR A 166 -3.32 9.14 1.70
C THR A 166 -3.00 9.28 3.18
N ALA A 167 -1.83 8.80 3.62
CA ALA A 167 -1.34 9.00 4.98
C ALA A 167 -1.26 10.49 5.34
N ILE A 168 -0.66 11.31 4.46
CA ILE A 168 -0.57 12.76 4.65
C ILE A 168 -1.96 13.39 4.72
N LEU A 169 -2.86 13.03 3.80
CA LEU A 169 -4.23 13.56 3.75
C LEU A 169 -5.03 13.22 5.01
N LEU A 170 -4.86 12.02 5.59
CA LEU A 170 -5.48 11.63 6.85
C LEU A 170 -5.05 12.56 7.99
N ILE A 171 -3.75 12.85 8.10
CA ILE A 171 -3.21 13.74 9.13
C ILE A 171 -3.66 15.20 8.91
N VAL A 172 -3.56 15.70 7.68
CA VAL A 172 -4.00 17.06 7.34
C VAL A 172 -5.49 17.23 7.64
N ASN A 173 -6.32 16.25 7.27
CA ASN A 173 -7.75 16.28 7.56
C ASN A 173 -8.04 16.24 9.07
N PHE A 174 -7.28 15.46 9.85
CA PHE A 174 -7.39 15.44 11.30
C PHE A 174 -7.11 16.82 11.91
N ILE A 175 -6.01 17.47 11.50
CA ILE A 175 -5.64 18.82 11.97
C ILE A 175 -6.72 19.82 11.59
N TRP A 176 -7.22 19.79 10.34
CA TRP A 176 -8.29 20.67 9.88
C TRP A 176 -9.54 20.52 10.75
N LYS A 177 -9.99 19.28 10.99
CA LYS A 177 -11.17 19.04 11.84
C LYS A 177 -10.96 19.50 13.28
N LYS A 178 -9.76 19.31 13.86
CA LYS A 178 -9.45 19.82 15.21
C LYS A 178 -9.54 21.35 15.30
N ARG A 179 -9.00 22.07 14.31
CA ARG A 179 -9.12 23.54 14.24
C ARG A 179 -10.57 24.00 14.14
N MET A 180 -11.38 23.33 13.31
CA MET A 180 -12.81 23.62 13.16
C MET A 180 -13.60 23.43 14.46
N MET A 181 -13.36 22.32 15.17
CA MET A 181 -14.02 22.06 16.45
C MET A 181 -13.62 23.06 17.55
N ARG A 182 -12.38 23.55 17.52
CA ARG A 182 -11.92 24.60 18.44
C ARG A 182 -12.66 25.92 18.17
N GLY A 183 -12.76 26.32 16.90
CA GLY A 183 -13.51 27.52 16.52
C GLY A 183 -15.00 27.43 16.88
N GLU A 184 -15.64 26.26 16.72
CA GLU A 184 -17.03 26.07 17.19
C GLU A 184 -17.16 26.23 18.71
N LYS A 185 -16.22 25.70 19.50
CA LYS A 185 -16.25 25.86 20.97
C LYS A 185 -16.10 27.32 21.38
N GLU A 186 -15.20 28.05 20.75
CA GLU A 186 -14.97 29.48 21.02
C GLU A 186 -16.22 30.31 20.68
N LEU A 187 -16.88 30.05 19.55
CA LEU A 187 -18.14 30.70 19.16
C LEU A 187 -19.31 30.37 20.10
N LEU A 188 -19.39 29.13 20.59
CA LEU A 188 -20.40 28.74 21.58
C LEU A 188 -20.16 29.43 22.92
N ALA A 189 -18.89 29.56 23.34
CA ALA A 189 -18.53 30.29 24.55
C ALA A 189 -18.84 31.80 24.43
N SER A 190 -18.57 32.42 23.27
CA SER A 190 -18.82 33.84 23.05
C SER A 190 -20.29 34.18 22.83
N SER A 191 -21.14 33.22 22.44
CA SER A 191 -22.57 33.44 22.20
C SER A 191 -23.46 33.25 23.44
N GLY A 192 -22.87 33.09 24.63
CA GLY A 192 -23.60 32.98 25.90
C GLY A 192 -24.45 31.72 26.06
N LYS A 193 -24.50 30.83 25.05
CA LYS A 193 -25.07 29.49 25.16
C LYS A 193 -24.07 28.59 25.87
N ALA A 194 -23.98 28.75 27.19
CA ALA A 194 -23.21 27.88 28.06
C ALA A 194 -23.62 26.43 27.82
N VAL A 195 -22.65 25.61 27.42
CA VAL A 195 -22.82 24.17 27.25
C VAL A 195 -22.85 23.56 28.65
N SER A 196 -24.04 23.16 29.12
CA SER A 196 -24.14 22.19 30.22
C SER A 196 -23.40 20.93 29.79
N ALA A 197 -22.42 20.53 30.60
CA ALA A 197 -21.46 19.46 30.36
C ALA A 197 -22.11 18.12 30.00
#